data_AF-A0A954F9Q0-F1
#
_entry.id   AF-A0A954F9Q0-F1
#
_cell.length_a   1.000
_cell.length_b   1.000
_cell.length_c   1.000
_cell.angle_alpha   90.00
_cell.angle_beta   90.00
_cell.angle_gamma   90.00
#
_symmetry.space_group_name_H-M   'P 1'
#
loop_
_entity.id
_entity.type
_entity.pdbx_description
1 polymer ?
#
loop_
_entity_poly.entity_id
_entity_poly.type
_entity_poly.pdbx_seq_one_letter_code
_entity_poly.pdbx_strand_id
1 'polypeptide(L)'
;YYWPTARSFTGQPLAEFHTISSPPLLESAIENLAAHGARMARPGEFTLRAFLAGRVDLVQAEAVLGVIDAYDHEELNLALSQLAGGVSTRIGAARVELLELLSELEAGLDFVEEDIEFIDRETLVNRLQKIREFCEQLYLDSAERMESTGSLSLVLAGLPNAGKSTLYNALVGDNQAALVSDIEGTTRDYLVTSLNWNGQPIQLIDTAGLEAGVHEISVSAQQFRQQQMTQADLVVWCTAADLRPELRSIDQSQREQLAESQNMITVLTKSDLSSAPNEERTYDVELSVTAETGLDDLKQAVLSRLSETRRGSRQLIGSTASRCRDSLRQAGLSLQAAEEAAQLQVGEELVAIEIREALQHLGQIVGQVYTDDILDRIFSKFCIGK
;
A
#
# COMPACT_ATOMS: atom_id res chain seq x y z
N TYR A 1 26.01 -19.69 -13.04
CA TYR A 1 25.70 -18.89 -14.24
C TYR A 1 26.66 -17.72 -14.33
N TYR A 2 27.03 -17.29 -15.54
CA TYR A 2 27.99 -16.20 -15.74
C TYR A 2 27.56 -15.30 -16.89
N TRP A 3 27.52 -13.99 -16.63
CA TRP A 3 27.27 -12.92 -17.58
C TRP A 3 28.55 -12.07 -17.70
N PRO A 4 29.36 -12.27 -18.75
CA PRO A 4 30.66 -11.59 -18.88
C PRO A 4 30.58 -10.12 -19.30
N THR A 5 29.40 -9.67 -19.75
CA THR A 5 29.21 -8.34 -20.32
C THR A 5 28.16 -7.57 -19.51
N ALA A 6 27.84 -6.34 -19.94
CA ALA A 6 26.78 -5.55 -19.36
C ALA A 6 25.38 -6.16 -19.49
N ARG A 7 25.19 -7.30 -20.19
CA ARG A 7 23.91 -8.04 -20.28
C ARG A 7 23.56 -8.81 -19.00
N SER A 8 23.57 -8.12 -17.86
CA SER A 8 23.20 -8.63 -16.55
C SER A 8 22.17 -7.69 -15.90
N PHE A 9 21.62 -8.11 -14.75
CA PHE A 9 20.71 -7.27 -13.96
C PHE A 9 21.34 -5.93 -13.56
N THR A 10 22.58 -5.93 -13.08
CA THR A 10 23.27 -4.72 -12.60
C THR A 10 23.89 -3.88 -13.73
N GLY A 11 23.82 -4.33 -14.98
CA GLY A 11 24.57 -3.70 -16.08
C GLY A 11 26.09 -3.94 -16.02
N GLN A 12 26.58 -4.78 -15.10
CA GLN A 12 28.00 -5.10 -14.88
C GLN A 12 28.24 -6.61 -15.02
N PRO A 13 29.48 -7.08 -15.26
CA PRO A 13 29.77 -8.52 -15.24
C PRO A 13 29.28 -9.17 -13.94
N LEU A 14 28.54 -10.28 -14.05
CA LEU A 14 27.85 -10.94 -12.94
C LEU A 14 28.08 -12.45 -12.99
N ALA A 15 28.29 -13.08 -11.84
CA ALA A 15 28.26 -14.53 -11.70
C ALA A 15 27.30 -14.93 -10.59
N GLU A 16 26.51 -15.97 -10.83
CA GLU A 16 25.64 -16.59 -9.83
C GLU A 16 26.10 -18.02 -9.55
N PHE A 17 26.35 -18.34 -8.29
CA PHE A 17 26.70 -19.68 -7.83
C PHE A 17 25.46 -20.32 -7.22
N HIS A 18 24.97 -21.39 -7.84
CA HIS A 18 23.81 -22.13 -7.34
C HIS A 18 24.33 -23.36 -6.61
N THR A 19 24.12 -23.40 -5.30
CA THR A 19 24.61 -24.44 -4.39
C THR A 19 23.46 -25.28 -3.88
N ILE A 20 23.77 -26.41 -3.24
CA ILE A 20 22.77 -27.13 -2.44
C ILE A 20 22.40 -26.28 -1.21
N SER A 21 21.15 -26.35 -0.77
CA SER A 21 20.57 -25.57 0.34
C SER A 21 21.16 -25.94 1.71
N SER A 22 22.46 -25.74 1.89
CA SER A 22 23.27 -26.09 3.05
C SER A 22 23.97 -24.84 3.57
N PRO A 23 23.51 -24.25 4.69
CA PRO A 23 24.07 -23.01 5.24
C PRO A 23 25.60 -23.04 5.42
N PRO A 24 26.24 -24.11 5.93
CA PRO A 24 27.69 -24.14 6.08
C PRO A 24 28.46 -24.03 4.75
N LEU A 25 27.90 -24.55 3.66
CA LEU A 25 28.53 -24.44 2.33
C LEU A 25 28.37 -23.03 1.77
N LEU A 26 27.23 -22.39 2.02
CA LEU A 26 26.99 -21.00 1.61
C LEU A 26 27.92 -20.05 2.35
N GLU A 27 28.07 -20.20 3.67
CA GLU A 27 29.00 -19.43 4.49
C GLU A 27 30.44 -19.59 3.99
N SER A 28 30.89 -20.84 3.80
CA SER A 28 32.24 -21.10 3.29
C SER A 28 32.48 -20.50 1.89
N ALA A 29 31.48 -20.54 1.01
CA ALA A 29 31.59 -19.91 -0.31
C ALA A 29 31.69 -18.38 -0.21
N ILE A 30 30.88 -17.75 0.63
CA ILE A 30 30.90 -16.29 0.86
C ILE A 30 32.24 -15.85 1.45
N GLU A 31 32.75 -16.56 2.47
CA GLU A 31 34.06 -16.29 3.07
C GLU A 31 35.19 -16.42 2.06
N ASN A 32 35.14 -17.46 1.21
CA ASN A 32 36.15 -17.66 0.17
C ASN A 32 36.12 -16.53 -0.86
N LEU A 33 34.94 -16.11 -1.32
CA LEU A 33 34.80 -14.97 -2.23
C LEU A 33 35.32 -13.67 -1.60
N ALA A 34 35.01 -13.44 -0.32
CA ALA A 34 35.50 -12.27 0.42
C ALA A 34 37.04 -12.27 0.54
N ALA A 35 37.64 -13.43 0.83
CA ALA A 35 39.09 -13.60 0.86
C ALA A 35 39.77 -13.33 -0.50
N HIS A 36 39.03 -13.50 -1.60
CA HIS A 36 39.51 -13.21 -2.96
C HIS A 36 39.08 -11.82 -3.48
N GLY A 37 38.73 -10.91 -2.57
CA GLY A 37 38.53 -9.49 -2.88
C GLY A 37 37.08 -9.07 -3.13
N ALA A 38 36.10 -9.97 -2.98
CA ALA A 38 34.70 -9.56 -2.97
C ALA A 38 34.38 -8.77 -1.69
N ARG A 39 33.55 -7.73 -1.81
CA ARG A 39 32.95 -7.04 -0.66
C ARG A 39 31.52 -7.53 -0.47
N MET A 40 31.09 -7.68 0.78
CA MET A 40 29.68 -7.91 1.11
C MET A 40 28.81 -6.78 0.58
N ALA A 41 27.74 -7.13 -0.13
CA ALA A 41 26.77 -6.17 -0.65
C ALA A 41 26.02 -5.48 0.49
N ARG A 42 25.68 -4.20 0.29
CA ARG A 42 24.73 -3.47 1.13
C ARG A 42 23.28 -3.88 0.80
N PRO A 43 22.32 -3.59 1.70
CA PRO A 43 20.89 -3.61 1.38
C PRO A 43 20.60 -2.95 0.02
N GLY A 44 19.92 -3.65 -0.88
CA GLY A 44 19.47 -3.12 -2.18
C GLY A 44 20.58 -2.75 -3.17
N GLU A 45 21.84 -3.12 -2.90
CA GLU A 45 22.97 -2.66 -3.70
C GLU A 45 22.93 -3.17 -5.16
N PHE A 46 22.39 -4.35 -5.43
CA PHE A 46 22.30 -4.84 -6.82
C PHE A 46 21.25 -4.06 -7.61
N THR A 47 20.08 -3.79 -7.01
CA THR A 47 19.03 -2.97 -7.63
C THR A 47 19.48 -1.51 -7.78
N LEU A 48 20.19 -0.94 -6.80
CA LEU A 48 20.81 0.38 -6.91
C LEU A 48 21.79 0.44 -8.09
N ARG A 49 22.64 -0.57 -8.27
CA ARG A 49 23.54 -0.65 -9.42
C ARG A 49 22.80 -0.76 -10.75
N ALA A 50 21.70 -1.51 -10.78
CA ALA A 50 20.84 -1.60 -11.97
C ALA A 50 20.24 -0.23 -12.32
N PHE A 51 19.77 0.52 -11.32
CA PHE A 51 19.27 1.89 -11.48
C PHE A 51 20.35 2.84 -12.01
N LEU A 52 21.53 2.86 -11.39
CA LEU A 52 22.66 3.70 -11.81
C LEU A 52 23.18 3.35 -13.21
N ALA A 53 23.02 2.09 -13.64
CA ALA A 53 23.35 1.64 -14.99
C ALA A 53 22.26 1.96 -16.03
N GLY A 54 21.14 2.59 -15.62
CA GLY A 54 20.00 2.90 -16.48
C GLY A 54 19.23 1.66 -16.95
N ARG A 55 19.35 0.53 -16.25
CA ARG A 55 18.62 -0.72 -16.55
C ARG A 55 17.18 -0.68 -16.10
N VAL A 56 16.95 0.01 -15.00
CA VAL A 56 15.64 0.23 -14.37
C VAL A 56 15.59 1.68 -13.93
N ASP A 57 14.40 2.28 -13.96
CA ASP A 57 14.16 3.56 -13.31
C ASP A 57 13.78 3.40 -11.83
N LEU A 58 13.55 4.51 -11.12
CA LEU A 58 13.26 4.47 -9.70
C LEU A 58 11.91 3.81 -9.37
N VAL A 59 10.90 3.98 -10.23
CA VAL A 59 9.58 3.37 -10.09
C VAL A 59 9.67 1.85 -10.29
N GLN A 60 10.47 1.40 -11.26
CA GLN A 60 10.75 -0.02 -11.48
C GLN A 60 11.60 -0.62 -10.35
N ALA A 61 12.58 0.12 -9.83
CA ALA A 61 13.38 -0.30 -8.68
C ALA A 61 12.50 -0.55 -7.45
N GLU A 62 11.59 0.37 -7.14
CA GLU A 62 10.60 0.19 -6.06
C GLU A 62 9.68 -1.02 -6.32
N ALA A 63 9.33 -1.29 -7.58
CA ALA A 63 8.54 -2.45 -7.96
C ALA A 63 9.24 -3.79 -7.68
N VAL A 64 10.58 -3.83 -7.65
CA VAL A 64 11.32 -5.03 -7.22
C VAL A 64 10.98 -5.40 -5.77
N LEU A 65 10.85 -4.42 -4.87
CA LEU A 65 10.34 -4.67 -3.52
C LEU A 65 8.89 -5.09 -3.54
N GLY A 66 8.05 -4.38 -4.30
CA GLY A 66 6.63 -4.69 -4.42
C GLY A 66 6.37 -6.15 -4.82
N VAL A 67 7.19 -6.73 -5.71
CA VAL A 67 7.07 -8.15 -6.12
C VAL A 67 7.48 -9.12 -5.00
N ILE A 68 8.43 -8.74 -4.15
CA ILE A 68 8.90 -9.56 -3.02
C ILE A 68 7.89 -9.53 -1.88
N ASP A 69 7.34 -8.36 -1.60
CA ASP A 69 6.46 -8.10 -0.46
C ASP A 69 4.99 -8.36 -0.77
N ALA A 70 4.64 -8.59 -2.05
CA ALA A 70 3.27 -8.87 -2.48
C ALA A 70 2.70 -10.09 -1.74
N TYR A 71 1.60 -9.86 -1.02
CA TYR A 71 0.94 -10.89 -0.23
C TYR A 71 -0.28 -11.50 -0.93
N ASP A 72 -0.83 -10.81 -1.94
CA ASP A 72 -1.93 -11.31 -2.76
C ASP A 72 -1.62 -11.22 -4.26
N HIS A 73 -2.47 -11.86 -5.07
CA HIS A 73 -2.31 -11.86 -6.52
C HIS A 73 -2.51 -10.49 -7.17
N GLU A 74 -3.32 -9.61 -6.59
CA GLU A 74 -3.57 -8.27 -7.13
C GLU A 74 -2.36 -7.37 -6.94
N GLU A 75 -1.76 -7.36 -5.74
CA GLU A 75 -0.53 -6.66 -5.44
C GLU A 75 0.65 -7.20 -6.26
N LEU A 76 0.75 -8.52 -6.42
CA LEU A 76 1.78 -9.11 -7.27
C LEU A 76 1.61 -8.65 -8.73
N ASN A 77 0.39 -8.70 -9.27
CA ASN A 77 0.12 -8.25 -10.64
C ASN A 77 0.42 -6.76 -10.83
N LEU A 78 0.07 -5.94 -9.85
CA LEU A 78 0.38 -4.52 -9.84
C LEU A 78 1.89 -4.27 -9.81
N ALA A 79 2.62 -4.94 -8.92
CA ALA A 79 4.07 -4.83 -8.82
C ALA A 79 4.77 -5.31 -10.11
N LEU A 80 4.30 -6.41 -10.70
CA LEU A 80 4.81 -6.89 -11.99
C LEU A 80 4.53 -5.91 -13.15
N SER A 81 3.34 -5.32 -13.20
CA SER A 81 2.99 -4.29 -14.18
C SER A 81 3.88 -3.06 -14.05
N GLN A 82 4.14 -2.62 -12.82
CA GLN A 82 5.03 -1.50 -12.54
C GLN A 82 6.49 -1.84 -12.87
N LEU A 83 6.96 -3.05 -12.51
CA LEU A 83 8.31 -3.53 -12.84
C LEU A 83 8.53 -3.63 -14.36
N ALA A 84 7.51 -4.04 -15.10
CA ALA A 84 7.52 -4.03 -16.56
C ALA A 84 7.57 -2.61 -17.17
N GLY A 85 7.44 -1.57 -16.35
CA GLY A 85 7.52 -0.17 -16.76
C GLY A 85 6.17 0.47 -17.07
N GLY A 86 5.04 -0.17 -16.75
CA GLY A 86 3.71 0.31 -17.17
C GLY A 86 3.40 1.76 -16.79
N VAL A 87 3.78 2.19 -15.58
CA VAL A 87 3.66 3.61 -15.15
C VAL A 87 4.79 4.45 -15.71
N SER A 88 6.03 3.98 -15.63
CA SER A 88 7.21 4.70 -16.09
C SER A 88 7.15 5.08 -17.57
N THR A 89 6.67 4.19 -18.43
CA THR A 89 6.47 4.44 -19.86
C THR A 89 5.44 5.54 -20.08
N ARG A 90 4.35 5.55 -19.31
CA ARG A 90 3.30 6.58 -19.42
C ARG A 90 3.80 7.95 -18.95
N ILE A 91 4.54 7.99 -17.83
CA ILE A 91 5.21 9.23 -17.39
C ILE A 91 6.26 9.68 -18.42
N GLY A 92 7.02 8.76 -18.99
CA GLY A 92 7.97 9.04 -20.05
C GLY A 92 7.31 9.66 -21.29
N ALA A 93 6.17 9.13 -21.72
CA ALA A 93 5.41 9.67 -22.85
C ALA A 93 4.92 11.10 -22.56
N ALA A 94 4.33 11.34 -21.37
CA ALA A 94 3.92 12.68 -20.95
C ALA A 94 5.08 13.68 -20.96
N ARG A 95 6.28 13.25 -20.54
CA ARG A 95 7.46 14.11 -20.56
C ARG A 95 7.97 14.41 -21.95
N VAL A 96 7.97 13.43 -22.86
CA VAL A 96 8.30 13.67 -24.28
C VAL A 96 7.34 14.72 -24.85
N GLU A 97 6.05 14.60 -24.56
CA GLU A 97 5.05 15.57 -25.02
C GLU A 97 5.28 16.97 -24.45
N LEU A 98 5.63 17.11 -23.17
CA LEU A 98 5.99 18.40 -22.56
C LEU A 98 7.27 19.01 -23.15
N LEU A 99 8.27 18.19 -23.49
CA LEU A 99 9.49 18.67 -24.15
C LEU A 99 9.22 19.18 -25.56
N GLU A 100 8.33 18.52 -26.30
CA GLU A 100 7.87 18.98 -27.61
C GLU A 100 7.15 20.33 -27.49
N LEU A 101 6.18 20.44 -26.58
CA LEU A 101 5.48 21.70 -26.30
C LEU A 101 6.44 22.83 -25.92
N LEU A 102 7.41 22.54 -25.04
CA LEU A 102 8.41 23.52 -24.64
C LEU A 102 9.27 23.97 -25.83
N SER A 103 9.65 23.04 -26.71
CA SER A 103 10.43 23.36 -27.90
C SER A 103 9.64 24.22 -28.90
N GLU A 104 8.35 23.95 -29.08
CA GLU A 104 7.45 24.74 -29.92
C GLU A 104 7.27 26.17 -29.36
N LEU A 105 7.10 26.31 -28.04
CA LEU A 105 7.01 27.61 -27.37
C LEU A 105 8.32 28.39 -27.44
N GLU A 106 9.46 27.75 -27.20
CA GLU A 106 10.78 28.41 -27.28
C GLU A 106 11.07 28.90 -28.71
N ALA A 107 10.68 28.13 -29.73
CA ALA A 107 10.76 28.60 -31.11
C ALA A 107 9.84 29.83 -31.35
N GLY A 108 8.61 29.82 -30.83
CA GLY A 108 7.72 30.99 -30.91
C GLY A 108 8.35 32.26 -30.30
N LEU A 109 8.96 32.13 -29.13
CA LEU A 109 9.64 33.22 -28.43
C LEU A 109 10.86 33.76 -29.19
N ASP A 110 11.66 32.88 -29.81
CA ASP A 110 12.86 33.27 -30.57
C ASP A 110 12.52 33.99 -31.89
N PHE A 111 11.33 33.74 -32.46
CA PHE A 111 10.89 34.26 -33.77
C PHE A 111 9.70 35.24 -33.69
N VAL A 112 9.50 35.91 -32.55
CA VAL A 112 8.40 36.89 -32.35
C VAL A 112 8.34 37.98 -33.43
N GLU A 113 9.46 38.40 -34.00
CA GLU A 113 9.49 39.43 -35.06
C GLU A 113 8.98 38.92 -36.42
N GLU A 114 8.93 37.61 -36.62
CA GLU A 114 8.59 36.98 -37.91
C GLU A 114 7.09 36.61 -38.03
N ASP A 115 6.29 36.82 -36.99
CA ASP A 115 4.85 36.48 -36.92
C ASP A 115 4.57 35.00 -37.26
N ILE A 116 5.48 34.12 -36.82
CA ILE A 116 5.42 32.67 -37.03
C ILE A 116 4.87 32.00 -35.77
N GLU A 117 3.66 31.45 -35.87
CA GLU A 117 3.04 30.67 -34.79
C GLU A 117 3.39 29.18 -34.97
N PHE A 118 4.17 28.61 -34.04
CA PHE A 118 4.61 27.21 -34.10
C PHE A 118 3.61 26.22 -33.51
N ILE A 119 2.74 26.69 -32.61
CA ILE A 119 1.64 25.92 -32.02
C ILE A 119 0.44 26.83 -31.81
N ASP A 120 -0.72 26.40 -32.27
CA ASP A 120 -1.95 27.13 -31.99
C ASP A 120 -2.41 26.91 -30.54
N ARG A 121 -3.05 27.94 -29.96
CA ARG A 121 -3.49 27.92 -28.57
C ARG A 121 -4.40 26.75 -28.22
N GLU A 122 -5.33 26.40 -29.10
CA GLU A 122 -6.30 25.34 -28.81
C GLU A 122 -5.58 24.00 -28.67
N THR A 123 -4.61 23.73 -29.55
CA THR A 123 -3.74 22.56 -29.47
C THR A 123 -2.89 22.56 -28.19
N LEU A 124 -2.27 23.69 -27.83
CA LEU A 124 -1.46 23.83 -26.60
C LEU A 124 -2.28 23.49 -25.35
N VAL A 125 -3.45 24.12 -25.18
CA VAL A 125 -4.33 23.92 -24.02
C VAL A 125 -4.80 22.47 -23.96
N ASN A 126 -5.23 21.89 -25.08
CA ASN A 126 -5.70 20.51 -25.13
C ASN A 126 -4.62 19.49 -24.77
N ARG A 127 -3.37 19.72 -25.19
CA ARG A 127 -2.23 18.84 -24.85
C ARG A 127 -1.87 18.96 -23.36
N LEU A 128 -1.78 20.18 -22.83
CA LEU A 128 -1.54 20.42 -21.40
C LEU A 128 -2.62 19.77 -20.52
N GLN A 129 -3.90 19.95 -20.89
CA GLN A 129 -5.03 19.38 -20.16
C GLN A 129 -4.94 17.84 -20.07
N LYS A 130 -4.64 17.15 -21.18
CA LYS A 130 -4.51 15.68 -21.18
C LYS A 130 -3.41 15.20 -20.23
N ILE A 131 -2.27 15.90 -20.22
CA ILE A 131 -1.13 15.55 -19.35
C ILE A 131 -1.48 15.84 -17.88
N ARG A 132 -2.19 16.94 -17.61
CA ARG A 132 -2.70 17.30 -16.28
C ARG A 132 -3.65 16.22 -15.76
N GLU A 133 -4.67 15.85 -16.53
CA GLU A 133 -5.66 14.82 -16.16
C GLU A 133 -4.98 13.49 -15.84
N PHE A 134 -3.97 13.10 -16.63
CA PHE A 134 -3.16 11.92 -16.34
C PHE A 134 -2.42 12.02 -14.98
N CYS A 135 -1.79 13.16 -14.69
CA CYS A 135 -1.08 13.37 -13.42
C CYS A 135 -2.05 13.41 -12.22
N GLU A 136 -3.22 14.02 -12.39
CA GLU A 136 -4.27 14.08 -11.37
C GLU A 136 -4.83 12.70 -11.06
N GLN A 137 -5.09 11.86 -12.08
CA GLN A 137 -5.51 10.48 -11.87
C GLN A 137 -4.48 9.69 -11.06
N LEU A 138 -3.19 9.79 -11.43
CA LEU A 138 -2.12 9.12 -10.67
C LEU A 138 -1.99 9.67 -9.23
N TYR A 139 -2.21 10.97 -9.03
CA TYR A 139 -2.21 11.58 -7.71
C TYR A 139 -3.37 11.05 -6.85
N LEU A 140 -4.60 11.00 -7.38
CA LEU A 140 -5.76 10.46 -6.68
C LEU A 140 -5.54 8.98 -6.30
N ASP A 141 -5.07 8.17 -7.25
CA ASP A 141 -4.70 6.76 -7.02
C ASP A 141 -3.59 6.61 -5.95
N SER A 142 -2.75 7.63 -5.77
CA SER A 142 -1.69 7.65 -4.75
C SER A 142 -2.21 8.09 -3.37
N ALA A 143 -3.19 8.99 -3.33
CA ALA A 143 -3.79 9.51 -2.12
C ALA A 143 -4.61 8.43 -1.41
N GLU A 144 -5.46 7.71 -2.15
CA GLU A 144 -6.24 6.57 -1.65
C GLU A 144 -5.34 5.48 -1.02
N ARG A 145 -4.10 5.33 -1.50
CA ARG A 145 -3.15 4.37 -0.93
C ARG A 145 -2.47 4.83 0.35
N MET A 146 -2.29 6.14 0.57
CA MET A 146 -1.68 6.60 1.83
C MET A 146 -2.64 6.40 3.00
N GLU A 147 -3.94 6.59 2.80
CA GLU A 147 -4.94 6.31 3.83
C GLU A 147 -4.95 4.81 4.21
N SER A 148 -4.53 3.94 3.28
CA SER A 148 -4.40 2.49 3.49
C SER A 148 -3.00 2.05 3.97
N THR A 149 -2.21 2.92 4.61
CA THR A 149 -0.81 2.63 5.00
C THR A 149 -0.68 1.55 6.10
N GLY A 150 -0.78 0.30 5.66
CA GLY A 150 0.10 -0.77 6.11
C GLY A 150 -0.49 -1.78 7.06
N SER A 151 -1.66 -1.58 7.66
CA SER A 151 -2.32 -2.65 8.40
C SER A 151 -3.82 -2.46 8.41
N LEU A 152 -4.55 -3.47 7.96
CA LEU A 152 -6.01 -3.45 7.97
C LEU A 152 -6.50 -3.60 9.40
N SER A 153 -7.27 -2.65 9.86
CA SER A 153 -7.86 -2.64 11.19
C SER A 153 -9.07 -3.56 11.24
N LEU A 154 -8.97 -4.60 12.06
CA LEU A 154 -10.01 -5.59 12.31
C LEU A 154 -10.51 -5.43 13.74
N VAL A 155 -11.76 -5.02 13.91
CA VAL A 155 -12.36 -4.80 15.23
C VAL A 155 -13.29 -5.96 15.59
N LEU A 156 -13.04 -6.60 16.75
CA LEU A 156 -13.98 -7.59 17.29
C LEU A 156 -15.08 -6.87 18.08
N ALA A 157 -16.34 -7.07 17.67
CA ALA A 157 -17.53 -6.47 18.27
C ALA A 157 -18.57 -7.53 18.65
N GLY A 158 -19.57 -7.15 19.45
CA GLY A 158 -20.61 -8.06 19.96
C GLY A 158 -20.89 -7.86 21.45
N LEU A 159 -21.97 -8.49 21.94
CA LEU A 159 -22.40 -8.38 23.33
C LEU A 159 -21.36 -8.92 24.34
N PRO A 160 -21.45 -8.53 25.63
CA PRO A 160 -20.65 -9.15 26.69
C PRO A 160 -20.78 -10.68 26.69
N ASN A 161 -19.68 -11.39 26.93
CA ASN A 161 -19.59 -12.86 26.90
C ASN A 161 -19.84 -13.54 25.54
N ALA A 162 -19.88 -12.79 24.43
CA ALA A 162 -19.99 -13.34 23.07
C ALA A 162 -18.72 -14.04 22.54
N GLY A 163 -17.74 -14.37 23.40
CA GLY A 163 -16.52 -15.07 23.00
C GLY A 163 -15.42 -14.21 22.33
N LYS A 164 -15.56 -12.88 22.30
CA LYS A 164 -14.61 -11.95 21.67
C LYS A 164 -13.16 -12.13 22.15
N SER A 165 -12.90 -12.06 23.45
CA SER A 165 -11.54 -12.18 24.00
C SER A 165 -10.96 -13.60 23.84
N THR A 166 -11.82 -14.62 23.85
CA THR A 166 -11.41 -16.00 23.54
C THR A 166 -10.98 -16.13 22.08
N LEU A 167 -11.75 -15.54 21.16
CA LEU A 167 -11.42 -15.47 19.74
C LEU A 167 -10.16 -14.64 19.50
N TYR A 168 -10.01 -13.49 20.17
CA TYR A 168 -8.81 -12.65 20.12
C TYR A 168 -7.56 -13.47 20.46
N ASN A 169 -7.56 -14.13 21.62
CA ASN A 169 -6.42 -14.93 22.07
C ASN A 169 -6.13 -16.10 21.13
N ALA A 170 -7.15 -16.71 20.53
CA ALA A 170 -6.97 -17.76 19.54
C ALA A 170 -6.30 -17.24 18.26
N LEU A 171 -6.77 -16.10 17.73
CA LEU A 171 -6.20 -15.46 16.54
C LEU A 171 -4.77 -14.95 16.76
N VAL A 172 -4.44 -14.52 17.97
CA VAL A 172 -3.09 -14.12 18.37
C VAL A 172 -2.18 -15.34 18.58
N GLY A 173 -2.66 -16.36 19.29
CA GLY A 173 -1.87 -17.55 19.64
C GLY A 173 -1.54 -18.46 18.45
N ASP A 174 -2.40 -18.49 17.43
CA ASP A 174 -2.17 -19.24 16.19
C ASP A 174 -1.21 -18.51 15.22
N ASN A 175 -0.87 -17.25 15.50
CA ASN A 175 0.03 -16.48 14.67
C ASN A 175 1.49 -16.69 15.11
N GLN A 176 2.25 -17.50 14.35
CA GLN A 176 3.64 -17.85 14.62
C GLN A 176 4.63 -16.66 14.56
N ALA A 177 4.21 -15.50 14.05
CA ALA A 177 5.03 -14.30 13.86
C ALA A 177 4.43 -13.04 14.53
N ALA A 178 3.72 -13.18 15.65
CA ALA A 178 3.24 -12.03 16.41
C ALA A 178 4.44 -11.22 16.97
N LEU A 179 4.79 -10.13 16.30
CA LEU A 179 5.60 -9.06 16.89
C LEU A 179 4.69 -8.28 17.84
N VAL A 180 4.68 -8.70 19.11
CA VAL A 180 4.08 -7.91 20.19
C VAL A 180 4.95 -6.67 20.36
N SER A 181 4.49 -5.52 19.87
CA SER A 181 5.13 -4.25 20.23
C SER A 181 4.52 -3.76 21.53
N ASP A 182 5.28 -3.84 22.62
CA ASP A 182 5.00 -3.06 23.82
C ASP A 182 5.34 -1.60 23.51
N ILE A 183 4.37 -0.83 23.02
CA ILE A 183 4.52 0.63 22.97
C ILE A 183 4.32 1.12 24.41
N GLU A 184 5.41 1.23 25.17
CA GLU A 184 5.42 1.85 26.49
C GLU A 184 4.90 3.30 26.39
N GLY A 185 3.67 3.54 26.87
CA GLY A 185 3.15 4.90 27.02
C GLY A 185 1.65 5.11 26.75
N THR A 186 0.91 4.12 26.25
CA THR A 186 -0.54 4.26 26.06
C THR A 186 -1.30 3.75 27.29
N THR A 187 -2.26 4.53 27.75
CA THR A 187 -3.16 4.19 28.86
C THR A 187 -3.81 2.82 28.63
N ARG A 188 -3.83 2.00 29.69
CA ARG A 188 -4.05 0.54 29.76
C ARG A 188 -5.44 0.02 29.31
N ASP A 189 -6.09 0.61 28.31
CA ASP A 189 -7.53 0.40 28.07
C ASP A 189 -7.90 -0.32 26.75
N TYR A 190 -6.93 -0.77 25.93
CA TYR A 190 -7.22 -1.60 24.73
C TYR A 190 -6.00 -2.44 24.30
N LEU A 191 -6.25 -3.61 23.70
CA LEU A 191 -5.22 -4.49 23.16
C LEU A 191 -5.22 -4.41 21.62
N VAL A 192 -4.18 -3.80 21.05
CA VAL A 192 -3.89 -3.85 19.61
C VAL A 192 -2.80 -4.88 19.39
N THR A 193 -3.06 -5.87 18.54
CA THR A 193 -2.02 -6.80 18.11
C THR A 193 -1.91 -6.78 16.59
N SER A 194 -0.67 -6.68 16.11
CA SER A 194 -0.36 -6.86 14.70
C SER A 194 -0.31 -8.35 14.37
N LEU A 195 -1.24 -8.78 13.52
CA LEU A 195 -1.29 -10.10 12.93
C LEU A 195 -0.75 -10.08 11.51
N ASN A 196 -0.26 -11.22 11.05
CA ASN A 196 0.12 -11.42 9.66
C ASN A 196 -0.62 -12.66 9.14
N TRP A 197 -1.63 -12.44 8.30
CA TRP A 197 -2.39 -13.51 7.66
C TRP A 197 -2.02 -13.58 6.18
N ASN A 198 -1.30 -14.62 5.77
CA ASN A 198 -0.83 -14.82 4.39
C ASN A 198 -0.01 -13.64 3.82
N GLY A 199 0.77 -12.94 4.66
CA GLY A 199 1.54 -11.76 4.26
C GLY A 199 0.79 -10.43 4.45
N GLN A 200 -0.53 -10.46 4.68
CA GLN A 200 -1.32 -9.26 4.96
C GLN A 200 -1.18 -8.85 6.43
N PRO A 201 -0.59 -7.68 6.72
CA PRO A 201 -0.59 -7.10 8.06
C PRO A 201 -2.01 -6.67 8.45
N ILE A 202 -2.48 -7.14 9.62
CA ILE A 202 -3.80 -6.85 10.18
C ILE A 202 -3.61 -6.33 11.61
N GLN A 203 -4.20 -5.19 11.94
CA GLN A 203 -4.30 -4.72 13.32
C GLN A 203 -5.58 -5.27 13.95
N LEU A 204 -5.45 -6.28 14.79
CA LEU A 204 -6.56 -6.83 15.55
C LEU A 204 -6.79 -5.99 16.81
N ILE A 205 -8.00 -5.47 16.97
CA ILE A 205 -8.41 -4.61 18.09
C ILE A 205 -9.52 -5.31 18.88
N ASP A 206 -9.28 -5.62 20.17
CA ASP A 206 -10.33 -6.11 21.08
C ASP A 206 -11.05 -4.94 21.75
N THR A 207 -12.37 -4.86 21.54
CA THR A 207 -13.23 -3.86 22.21
C THR A 207 -13.60 -4.25 23.64
N ALA A 208 -13.37 -5.50 24.07
CA ALA A 208 -13.68 -5.96 25.42
C ALA A 208 -12.69 -5.44 26.49
N GLY A 209 -11.46 -5.07 26.11
CA GLY A 209 -10.48 -4.45 27.01
C GLY A 209 -10.97 -3.14 27.65
N LEU A 210 -11.90 -2.44 26.97
CA LEU A 210 -12.54 -1.21 27.45
C LEU A 210 -13.61 -1.45 28.53
N GLU A 211 -14.04 -2.70 28.76
CA GLU A 211 -15.05 -3.07 29.76
C GLU A 211 -14.43 -3.49 31.10
N ALA A 212 -13.15 -3.89 31.13
CA ALA A 212 -12.50 -4.46 32.31
C ALA A 212 -11.90 -3.41 33.27
N GLY A 213 -11.85 -2.14 32.87
CA GLY A 213 -11.48 -1.01 33.72
C GLY A 213 -12.61 -0.60 34.68
N VAL A 214 -12.63 -1.23 35.85
CA VAL A 214 -13.29 -0.87 37.14
C VAL A 214 -14.34 0.25 37.10
N HIS A 215 -15.59 -0.11 37.44
CA HIS A 215 -16.71 0.72 37.94
C HIS A 215 -16.80 2.17 37.40
N GLU A 216 -17.77 2.37 36.49
CA GLU A 216 -18.07 3.58 35.69
C GLU A 216 -17.43 3.54 34.30
N ILE A 217 -18.15 2.96 33.33
CA ILE A 217 -17.83 3.18 31.92
C ILE A 217 -17.97 4.69 31.66
N SER A 218 -16.85 5.37 31.49
CA SER A 218 -16.85 6.81 31.17
C SER A 218 -17.43 7.05 29.78
N VAL A 219 -18.06 8.22 29.58
CA VAL A 219 -18.52 8.67 28.26
C VAL A 219 -17.38 8.65 27.23
N SER A 220 -16.14 8.91 27.67
CA SER A 220 -14.95 8.86 26.82
C SER A 220 -14.64 7.45 26.30
N ALA A 221 -14.83 6.39 27.10
CA ALA A 221 -14.60 5.01 26.67
C ALA A 221 -15.63 4.56 25.61
N GLN A 222 -16.89 4.98 25.75
CA GLN A 222 -17.93 4.73 24.74
C GLN A 222 -17.66 5.48 23.44
N GLN A 223 -17.28 6.76 23.52
CA GLN A 223 -16.94 7.57 22.35
C GLN A 223 -15.72 7.00 21.61
N PHE A 224 -14.70 6.55 22.34
CA PHE A 224 -13.51 5.94 21.75
C PHE A 224 -13.82 4.60 21.09
N ARG A 225 -14.64 3.74 21.72
CA ARG A 225 -15.14 2.50 21.11
C ARG A 225 -15.86 2.78 19.79
N GLN A 226 -16.75 3.78 19.79
CA GLN A 226 -17.46 4.19 18.59
C GLN A 226 -16.49 4.70 17.52
N GLN A 227 -15.48 5.49 17.88
CA GLN A 227 -14.46 5.97 16.95
C GLN A 227 -13.66 4.81 16.32
N GLN A 228 -13.20 3.84 17.12
CA GLN A 228 -12.45 2.69 16.60
C GLN A 228 -13.32 1.82 15.69
N MET A 229 -14.60 1.61 16.04
CA MET A 229 -15.52 0.89 15.18
C MET A 229 -15.83 1.65 13.89
N THR A 230 -15.86 2.98 13.93
CA THR A 230 -16.10 3.83 12.74
C THR A 230 -14.89 3.93 11.82
N GLN A 231 -13.68 3.81 12.37
CA GLN A 231 -12.43 3.86 11.61
C GLN A 231 -11.93 2.48 11.16
N ALA A 232 -12.64 1.40 11.52
CA ALA A 232 -12.25 0.04 11.20
C ALA A 232 -12.41 -0.26 9.70
N ASP A 233 -11.43 -0.95 9.11
CA ASP A 233 -11.55 -1.48 7.75
C ASP A 233 -12.58 -2.63 7.68
N LEU A 234 -12.68 -3.40 8.77
CA LEU A 234 -13.68 -4.46 8.93
C LEU A 234 -14.06 -4.69 10.39
N VAL A 235 -15.36 -4.87 10.63
CA VAL A 235 -15.91 -5.28 11.92
C VAL A 235 -16.27 -6.77 11.90
N VAL A 236 -15.83 -7.53 12.91
CA VAL A 236 -16.26 -8.92 13.14
C VAL A 236 -17.27 -8.92 14.27
N TRP A 237 -18.55 -9.07 13.93
CA TRP A 237 -19.62 -9.14 14.91
C TRP A 237 -19.77 -10.57 15.44
N CYS A 238 -19.41 -10.78 16.70
CA CYS A 238 -19.48 -12.05 17.40
C CYS A 238 -20.83 -12.20 18.11
N THR A 239 -21.59 -13.24 17.74
CA THR A 239 -22.78 -13.70 18.46
C THR A 239 -22.48 -15.07 19.07
N ALA A 240 -22.72 -15.24 20.37
CA ALA A 240 -22.50 -16.54 21.03
C ALA A 240 -23.66 -17.52 20.77
N ALA A 241 -23.37 -18.80 20.50
CA ALA A 241 -24.41 -19.83 20.34
C ALA A 241 -25.20 -20.08 21.64
N ASP A 242 -24.57 -19.88 22.81
CA ASP A 242 -25.20 -19.95 24.13
C ASP A 242 -25.86 -18.62 24.55
N LEU A 243 -26.08 -17.69 23.60
CA LEU A 243 -26.72 -16.40 23.89
C LEU A 243 -28.14 -16.60 24.43
N ARG A 244 -28.36 -16.05 25.62
CA ARG A 244 -29.64 -16.10 26.32
C ARG A 244 -30.78 -15.53 25.46
N PRO A 245 -31.97 -16.15 25.43
CA PRO A 245 -33.08 -15.71 24.57
C PRO A 245 -33.44 -14.23 24.70
N GLU A 246 -33.34 -13.67 25.91
CA GLU A 246 -33.70 -12.28 26.20
C GLU A 246 -32.72 -11.26 25.60
N LEU A 247 -31.50 -11.70 25.24
CA LEU A 247 -30.47 -10.85 24.65
C LEU A 247 -30.44 -10.93 23.11
N ARG A 248 -31.17 -11.88 22.50
CA ARG A 248 -31.13 -12.10 21.04
C ARG A 248 -31.65 -10.90 20.25
N SER A 249 -32.72 -10.25 20.71
CA SER A 249 -33.25 -9.04 20.07
C SER A 249 -32.28 -7.86 20.16
N ILE A 250 -31.55 -7.75 21.29
CA ILE A 250 -30.55 -6.72 21.49
C ILE A 250 -29.37 -6.94 20.55
N ASP A 251 -28.85 -8.17 20.47
CA ASP A 251 -27.76 -8.54 19.56
C ASP A 251 -28.11 -8.22 18.10
N GLN A 252 -29.30 -8.64 17.66
CA GLN A 252 -29.80 -8.36 16.32
C GLN A 252 -29.88 -6.86 16.03
N SER A 253 -30.47 -6.08 16.95
CA SER A 253 -30.65 -4.64 16.74
C SER A 253 -29.31 -3.89 16.63
N GLN A 254 -28.32 -4.23 17.45
CA GLN A 254 -26.99 -3.61 17.39
C GLN A 254 -26.23 -4.01 16.12
N ARG A 255 -26.35 -5.28 15.71
CA ARG A 255 -25.76 -5.80 14.48
C ARG A 255 -26.32 -5.08 13.24
N GLU A 256 -27.64 -4.94 13.16
CA GLU A 256 -28.31 -4.24 12.04
C GLU A 256 -27.90 -2.77 11.97
N GLN A 257 -27.87 -2.07 13.12
CA GLN A 257 -27.43 -0.68 13.19
C GLN A 257 -25.98 -0.49 12.71
N LEU A 258 -25.09 -1.44 12.99
CA LEU A 258 -23.71 -1.39 12.52
C LEU A 258 -23.57 -1.75 11.04
N ALA A 259 -24.37 -2.72 10.56
CA ALA A 259 -24.37 -3.13 9.15
C ALA A 259 -24.72 -1.99 8.19
N GLU A 260 -25.50 -0.99 8.64
CA GLU A 260 -25.85 0.19 7.84
C GLU A 260 -24.66 1.14 7.57
N SER A 261 -23.62 1.09 8.39
CA SER A 261 -22.54 2.08 8.38
C SER A 261 -21.13 1.51 8.34
N GLN A 262 -20.97 0.19 8.47
CA GLN A 262 -19.67 -0.48 8.56
C GLN A 262 -19.60 -1.69 7.63
N ASN A 263 -18.40 -1.95 7.10
CA ASN A 263 -18.09 -3.23 6.50
C ASN A 263 -18.02 -4.29 7.62
N MET A 264 -18.81 -5.37 7.51
CA MET A 264 -18.98 -6.31 8.61
C MET A 264 -18.99 -7.77 8.13
N ILE A 265 -18.44 -8.65 8.97
CA ILE A 265 -18.61 -10.11 8.94
C ILE A 265 -19.30 -10.54 10.24
N THR A 266 -20.29 -11.41 10.13
CA THR A 266 -21.03 -11.96 11.26
C THR A 266 -20.52 -13.36 11.60
N VAL A 267 -20.24 -13.59 12.89
CA VAL A 267 -19.61 -14.81 13.38
C VAL A 267 -20.42 -15.42 14.52
N LEU A 268 -20.82 -16.68 14.37
CA LEU A 268 -21.35 -17.47 15.48
C LEU A 268 -20.20 -18.09 16.27
N THR A 269 -19.95 -17.60 17.48
CA THR A 269 -18.93 -18.15 18.38
C THR A 269 -19.51 -19.23 19.29
N LYS A 270 -18.64 -20.09 19.83
CA LYS A 270 -19.04 -21.24 20.67
C LYS A 270 -20.02 -22.17 19.95
N SER A 271 -19.86 -22.35 18.64
CA SER A 271 -20.80 -23.14 17.82
C SER A 271 -20.99 -24.58 18.29
N ASP A 272 -20.05 -25.12 19.07
CA ASP A 272 -20.15 -26.40 19.78
C ASP A 272 -21.30 -26.49 20.78
N LEU A 273 -21.80 -25.34 21.26
CA LEU A 273 -22.93 -25.24 22.18
C LEU A 273 -24.28 -25.04 21.47
N SER A 274 -24.28 -25.00 20.13
CA SER A 274 -25.51 -24.82 19.35
C SER A 274 -26.40 -26.06 19.47
N SER A 275 -27.58 -25.90 20.06
CA SER A 275 -28.52 -27.00 20.31
C SER A 275 -29.59 -27.18 19.22
N ALA A 276 -29.53 -26.44 18.10
CA ALA A 276 -30.54 -26.51 17.04
C ALA A 276 -29.93 -26.28 15.64
N PRO A 277 -30.15 -27.17 14.65
CA PRO A 277 -29.67 -27.00 13.28
C PRO A 277 -30.53 -26.06 12.41
N ASN A 278 -31.44 -25.25 12.97
CA ASN A 278 -32.54 -24.68 12.17
C ASN A 278 -33.21 -23.42 12.75
N GLU A 279 -32.46 -22.39 13.12
CA GLU A 279 -33.00 -21.02 13.09
C GLU A 279 -32.45 -20.36 11.82
N GLU A 280 -33.28 -19.64 11.06
CA GLU A 280 -32.99 -18.94 9.78
C GLU A 280 -31.91 -17.84 9.93
N ARG A 281 -30.74 -18.18 10.48
CA ARG A 281 -29.66 -17.24 10.78
C ARG A 281 -28.45 -17.65 9.98
N THR A 282 -28.30 -17.02 8.82
CA THR A 282 -27.08 -17.09 8.04
C THR A 282 -26.04 -16.20 8.72
N TYR A 283 -25.13 -16.82 9.47
CA TYR A 283 -23.86 -16.19 9.85
C TYR A 283 -22.87 -16.43 8.71
N ASP A 284 -21.95 -15.49 8.51
CA ASP A 284 -20.92 -15.64 7.48
C ASP A 284 -19.93 -16.76 7.86
N VAL A 285 -19.65 -16.91 9.16
CA VAL A 285 -18.76 -17.94 9.71
C VAL A 285 -19.31 -18.48 11.02
N GLU A 286 -19.19 -19.78 11.24
CA GLU A 286 -19.43 -20.42 12.53
C GLU A 286 -18.12 -21.00 13.06
N LEU A 287 -17.79 -20.74 14.32
CA LEU A 287 -16.54 -21.21 14.90
C LEU A 287 -16.67 -21.60 16.37
N SER A 288 -15.81 -22.53 16.76
CA SER A 288 -15.59 -22.90 18.15
C SER A 288 -14.09 -22.92 18.42
N VAL A 289 -13.64 -21.99 19.26
CA VAL A 289 -12.24 -21.96 19.72
C VAL A 289 -11.92 -23.20 20.57
N THR A 290 -12.88 -23.68 21.36
CA THR A 290 -12.72 -24.86 22.23
C THR A 290 -12.68 -26.17 21.46
N ALA A 291 -13.41 -26.27 20.35
CA ALA A 291 -13.38 -27.42 19.47
C ALA A 291 -12.37 -27.29 18.32
N GLU A 292 -11.61 -26.18 18.26
CA GLU A 292 -10.62 -25.88 17.22
C GLU A 292 -11.18 -25.92 15.78
N THR A 293 -12.40 -25.38 15.59
CA THR A 293 -13.08 -25.34 14.28
C THR A 293 -13.42 -23.91 13.84
N GLY A 294 -13.39 -23.65 12.53
CA GLY A 294 -13.88 -22.41 11.91
C GLY A 294 -12.93 -21.19 11.97
N LEU A 295 -11.76 -21.31 12.62
CA LEU A 295 -10.78 -20.21 12.68
C LEU A 295 -10.16 -19.90 11.31
N ASP A 296 -9.83 -20.90 10.51
CA ASP A 296 -9.28 -20.69 9.17
C ASP A 296 -10.35 -20.13 8.22
N ASP A 297 -11.60 -20.59 8.34
CA ASP A 297 -12.73 -20.04 7.59
C ASP A 297 -12.92 -18.56 7.89
N LEU A 298 -12.78 -18.15 9.17
CA LEU A 298 -12.82 -16.74 9.55
C LEU A 298 -11.69 -15.93 8.89
N LYS A 299 -10.45 -16.44 8.93
CA LYS A 299 -9.31 -15.75 8.29
C LYS A 299 -9.56 -15.56 6.79
N GLN A 300 -10.02 -16.60 6.11
CA GLN A 300 -10.31 -16.55 4.67
C GLN A 300 -11.45 -15.57 4.34
N ALA A 301 -12.52 -15.58 5.14
CA ALA A 301 -13.64 -14.66 4.97
C ALA A 301 -13.20 -13.20 5.16
N VAL A 302 -12.39 -12.91 6.20
CA VAL A 302 -11.82 -11.58 6.45
C VAL A 302 -10.94 -11.13 5.29
N LEU A 303 -10.00 -11.95 4.85
CA LEU A 303 -9.10 -11.63 3.73
C LEU A 303 -9.90 -11.35 2.44
N SER A 304 -10.90 -12.19 2.14
CA SER A 304 -11.76 -12.02 0.96
C SER A 304 -12.52 -10.70 1.02
N ARG A 305 -13.17 -10.39 2.14
CA ARG A 305 -13.97 -9.18 2.31
C ARG A 305 -13.13 -7.90 2.21
N LEU A 306 -11.95 -7.91 2.83
CA LEU A 306 -11.00 -6.81 2.76
C LEU A 306 -10.45 -6.59 1.34
N SER A 307 -10.26 -7.66 0.56
CA SER A 307 -9.84 -7.55 -0.85
C SER A 307 -10.91 -6.92 -1.74
N GLU A 308 -12.20 -7.22 -1.51
CA GLU A 308 -13.30 -6.67 -2.31
C GLU A 308 -13.47 -5.16 -2.15
N THR A 309 -13.36 -4.66 -0.92
CA THR A 309 -13.40 -3.21 -0.61
C THR A 309 -12.26 -2.45 -1.28
N ARG A 310 -11.18 -3.15 -1.65
CA ARG A 310 -9.94 -2.60 -2.20
C ARG A 310 -9.92 -2.54 -3.74
N ARG A 311 -10.93 -3.03 -4.46
CA ARG A 311 -11.02 -3.11 -5.94
C ARG A 311 -11.17 -1.76 -6.69
N GLY A 312 -10.58 -0.68 -6.20
CA GLY A 312 -10.35 0.55 -7.00
C GLY A 312 -9.26 0.32 -8.06
N SER A 313 -9.18 1.19 -9.08
CA SER A 313 -8.19 1.10 -10.18
C SER A 313 -6.78 1.45 -9.68
N ARG A 314 -6.18 0.49 -8.99
CA ARG A 314 -4.86 0.59 -8.39
C ARG A 314 -3.77 0.67 -9.47
N GLN A 315 -3.10 1.83 -9.62
CA GLN A 315 -2.00 2.00 -10.60
C GLN A 315 -0.54 1.97 -10.06
N LEU A 316 -0.28 2.25 -8.78
CA LEU A 316 1.07 2.33 -8.20
C LEU A 316 1.24 1.45 -6.96
N ILE A 317 2.32 0.73 -6.74
CA ILE A 317 2.49 0.08 -5.42
C ILE A 317 2.54 1.12 -4.28
N GLY A 318 2.19 0.73 -3.04
CA GLY A 318 2.02 1.68 -1.93
C GLY A 318 3.28 2.50 -1.59
N SER A 319 4.46 1.91 -1.66
CA SER A 319 5.74 2.59 -1.46
C SER A 319 5.98 3.67 -2.52
N THR A 320 5.79 3.33 -3.79
CA THR A 320 5.86 4.26 -4.92
C THR A 320 4.82 5.36 -4.81
N ALA A 321 3.57 5.02 -4.49
CA ALA A 321 2.50 5.99 -4.29
C ALA A 321 2.87 7.03 -3.22
N SER A 322 3.39 6.58 -2.08
CA SER A 322 3.83 7.46 -0.99
C SER A 322 4.94 8.42 -1.41
N ARG A 323 5.97 7.91 -2.12
CA ARG A 323 7.11 8.73 -2.57
C ARG A 323 6.70 9.72 -3.66
N CYS A 324 5.95 9.28 -4.66
CA CYS A 324 5.63 10.08 -5.83
C CYS A 324 4.55 11.13 -5.57
N ARG A 325 3.76 11.00 -4.50
CA ARG A 325 2.56 11.84 -4.29
C ARG A 325 2.85 13.33 -4.39
N ASP A 326 3.87 13.81 -3.69
CA ASP A 326 4.16 15.25 -3.70
C ASP A 326 4.60 15.71 -5.10
N SER A 327 5.52 14.99 -5.75
CA SER A 327 5.92 15.28 -7.14
C SER A 327 4.75 15.22 -8.12
N LEU A 328 3.81 14.26 -7.98
CA LEU A 328 2.60 14.18 -8.81
C LEU A 328 1.68 15.39 -8.58
N ARG A 329 1.51 15.79 -7.31
CA ARG A 329 0.71 16.96 -6.95
C ARG A 329 1.31 18.24 -7.52
N GLN A 330 2.62 18.45 -7.32
CA GLN A 330 3.29 19.65 -7.83
C GLN A 330 3.29 19.68 -9.36
N ALA A 331 3.52 18.54 -10.04
CA ALA A 331 3.39 18.45 -11.48
C ALA A 331 1.98 18.85 -11.96
N GLY A 332 0.92 18.34 -11.30
CA GLY A 332 -0.46 18.72 -11.61
C GLY A 332 -0.72 20.22 -11.42
N LEU A 333 -0.21 20.83 -10.34
CA LEU A 333 -0.34 22.27 -10.08
C LEU A 333 0.37 23.12 -11.13
N SER A 334 1.61 22.78 -11.51
CA SER A 334 2.34 23.48 -12.58
C SER A 334 1.65 23.33 -13.93
N LEU A 335 1.13 22.13 -14.26
CA LEU A 335 0.38 21.92 -15.50
C LEU A 335 -0.92 22.73 -15.53
N GLN A 336 -1.61 22.86 -14.39
CA GLN A 336 -2.78 23.72 -14.26
C GLN A 336 -2.41 25.19 -14.47
N ALA A 337 -1.33 25.67 -13.85
CA ALA A 337 -0.85 27.04 -14.03
C ALA A 337 -0.47 27.33 -15.49
N ALA A 338 0.19 26.39 -16.17
CA ALA A 338 0.50 26.48 -17.59
C ALA A 338 -0.77 26.58 -18.45
N GLU A 339 -1.77 25.75 -18.17
CA GLU A 339 -3.07 25.75 -18.85
C GLU A 339 -3.80 27.09 -18.68
N GLU A 340 -3.88 27.60 -17.44
CA GLU A 340 -4.51 28.88 -17.13
C GLU A 340 -3.78 30.06 -17.79
N ALA A 341 -2.45 30.07 -17.77
CA ALA A 341 -1.63 31.09 -18.43
C ALA A 341 -1.84 31.09 -19.96
N ALA A 342 -1.92 29.91 -20.58
CA ALA A 342 -2.20 29.75 -22.00
C ALA A 342 -3.60 30.23 -22.39
N GLN A 343 -4.61 29.97 -21.55
CA GLN A 343 -5.99 30.42 -21.78
C GLN A 343 -6.14 31.94 -21.63
N LEU A 344 -5.52 32.52 -20.60
CA LEU A 344 -5.63 33.94 -20.24
C LEU A 344 -4.70 34.86 -21.04
N GLN A 345 -3.83 34.30 -21.90
CA GLN A 345 -2.86 35.04 -22.71
C GLN A 345 -1.87 35.87 -21.87
N VAL A 346 -1.46 35.36 -20.72
CA VAL A 346 -0.58 36.09 -19.79
C VAL A 346 0.88 36.12 -20.30
N GLY A 347 1.21 35.31 -21.31
CA GLY A 347 2.49 35.28 -22.02
C GLY A 347 3.07 33.87 -22.14
N GLU A 348 3.63 33.54 -23.30
CA GLU A 348 4.21 32.21 -23.59
C GLU A 348 5.40 31.86 -22.69
N GLU A 349 6.13 32.87 -22.20
CA GLU A 349 7.22 32.69 -21.22
C GLU A 349 6.75 32.06 -19.91
N LEU A 350 5.57 32.45 -19.41
CA LEU A 350 5.01 31.87 -18.18
C LEU A 350 4.61 30.42 -18.40
N VAL A 351 4.00 30.11 -19.56
CA VAL A 351 3.66 28.75 -19.93
C VAL A 351 4.92 27.88 -19.99
N ALA A 352 5.99 28.38 -20.60
CA ALA A 352 7.27 27.67 -20.68
C ALA A 352 7.90 27.42 -19.30
N ILE A 353 7.84 28.39 -18.37
CA ILE A 353 8.33 28.23 -17.00
C ILE A 353 7.57 27.11 -16.27
N GLU A 354 6.24 27.11 -16.34
CA GLU A 354 5.41 26.12 -15.68
C GLU A 354 5.59 24.71 -16.29
N ILE A 355 5.78 24.61 -17.61
CA ILE A 355 6.13 23.33 -18.27
C ILE A 355 7.48 22.80 -17.76
N ARG A 356 8.49 23.67 -17.56
CA ARG A 356 9.80 23.25 -17.00
C ARG A 356 9.67 22.73 -15.58
N GLU A 357 8.86 23.39 -14.73
CA GLU A 357 8.58 22.91 -13.37
C GLU A 357 7.88 21.54 -13.38
N ALA A 358 6.86 21.36 -14.23
CA ALA A 358 6.20 20.07 -14.41
C ALA A 358 7.18 18.97 -14.85
N LEU A 359 8.06 19.26 -15.80
CA LEU A 359 9.11 18.34 -16.27
C LEU A 359 10.08 17.95 -15.14
N GLN A 360 10.46 18.90 -14.28
CA GLN A 360 11.32 18.64 -13.12
C GLN A 360 10.65 17.67 -12.15
N HIS A 361 9.38 17.92 -11.79
CA HIS A 361 8.63 17.05 -10.88
C HIS A 361 8.41 15.64 -11.46
N LEU A 362 8.06 15.51 -12.73
CA LEU A 362 7.97 14.21 -13.40
C LEU A 362 9.34 13.51 -13.50
N GLY A 363 10.42 14.28 -13.62
CA GLY A 363 11.81 13.79 -13.59
C GLY A 363 12.21 13.19 -12.24
N GLN A 364 11.76 13.78 -11.14
CA GLN A 364 11.96 13.25 -9.78
C GLN A 364 11.25 11.91 -9.57
N ILE A 365 10.08 11.71 -10.18
CA ILE A 365 9.34 10.45 -10.07
C ILE A 365 10.14 9.30 -10.69
N VAL A 366 10.65 9.46 -11.90
CA VAL A 366 11.40 8.40 -12.60
C VAL A 366 12.85 8.28 -12.07
N GLY A 367 13.31 9.24 -11.27
CA GLY A 367 14.68 9.26 -10.76
C GLY A 367 15.70 9.74 -11.78
N GLN A 368 15.32 10.67 -12.67
CA GLN A 368 16.30 11.42 -13.47
C GLN A 368 16.89 12.60 -12.69
N VAL A 369 16.15 13.10 -11.70
CA VAL A 369 16.63 14.03 -10.68
C VAL A 369 16.50 13.33 -9.33
N TYR A 370 17.63 13.08 -8.65
CA TYR A 370 17.65 12.40 -7.36
C TYR A 370 18.70 13.00 -6.44
N THR A 371 18.53 12.77 -5.14
CA THR A 371 19.54 13.05 -4.12
C THR A 371 20.04 11.74 -3.53
N ASP A 372 21.27 11.73 -3.02
CA ASP A 372 21.86 10.54 -2.40
C ASP A 372 21.01 10.05 -1.21
N ASP A 373 20.44 10.96 -0.41
CA ASP A 373 19.58 10.63 0.72
C ASP A 373 18.31 9.87 0.31
N ILE A 374 17.71 10.22 -0.84
CA ILE A 374 16.52 9.53 -1.35
C ILE A 374 16.89 8.11 -1.78
N LEU A 375 18.02 7.94 -2.45
CA LEU A 375 18.50 6.61 -2.85
C LEU A 375 18.77 5.74 -1.62
N ASP A 376 19.49 6.26 -0.64
CA ASP A 376 19.79 5.54 0.59
C ASP A 376 18.51 5.13 1.33
N ARG A 377 17.50 6.00 1.43
CA ARG A 377 16.22 5.68 2.06
C ARG A 377 15.42 4.60 1.33
N ILE A 378 15.51 4.53 0.00
CA ILE A 378 14.80 3.53 -0.81
C ILE A 378 15.52 2.19 -0.70
N PHE A 379 16.82 2.15 -0.97
CA PHE A 379 17.58 0.91 -1.06
C PHE A 379 17.91 0.29 0.31
N SER A 380 17.92 1.07 1.39
CA SER A 380 18.05 0.53 2.75
C SER A 380 16.90 -0.39 3.19
N LYS A 381 15.73 -0.29 2.55
CA LYS A 381 14.58 -1.17 2.83
C LYS A 381 14.69 -2.55 2.18
N PHE A 382 15.62 -2.73 1.26
CA PHE A 382 15.80 -4.01 0.55
C PHE A 382 16.61 -4.99 1.39
N CYS A 383 16.37 -6.28 1.19
CA CYS A 383 17.23 -7.32 1.72
C CYS A 383 18.65 -7.25 1.10
N ILE A 384 19.63 -7.80 1.82
CA ILE A 384 20.98 -8.00 1.28
C ILE A 384 20.91 -9.04 0.15
N GLY A 385 21.56 -8.74 -0.97
CA GLY A 385 21.56 -9.60 -2.17
C GLY A 385 20.54 -9.21 -3.23
N LYS A 386 19.79 -8.13 -3.02
CA LYS A 386 18.87 -7.52 -3.99
C LYS A 386 19.43 -6.25 -4.59
#